data_AF-A0A259R5R0-F1
#
_entry.id   AF-A0A259R5R0-F1
#
_cell.length_a   1.000
_cell.length_b   1.000
_cell.length_c   1.000
_cell.angle_alpha   90.00
_cell.angle_beta   90.00
_cell.angle_gamma   90.00
#
_symmetry.space_group_name_H-M   'P 1'
#
loop_
_entity.id
_entity.type
_entity.pdbx_description
1 polymer ?
#
loop_
_entity_poly.entity_id
_entity_poly.type
_entity_poly.pdbx_seq_one_letter_code
_entity_poly.pdbx_strand_id
1 'polypeptide(L)'
;LWRNWQRAFPAIPPVQPLMDASAGLTQVLLRTLRATGEPTRVYLAALQNGQPRWIAELNPQFLWGPVHDAMDGGVWSVRNAEGALLYPVANVTAPAAQRGTSADSVFRFQLFLGGEFGAPDWLFIQQAPPPRVSWLGWPLAVWLGLVAAATLLLIALLAQRQIRRTLVPLEQLTAGTRRLAAGDNSARVQVHSPDEFGVLAGAFNDMAAKIGAQFHALEGLAAMDRDILSCASVDSLARRVLDQLEGLYPEASAAVIWQKEPQNFRRAVLWHDGKTNKTVFDVRDVACDAAAQAQWSGLQGDRQFQINHAGENTLRDAPCLRSLMPPADGWVALLPLRQGEAVQALI
;
A
#
# COMPACT_ATOMS: atom_id res chain seq x y z
N LEU A 1 -33.69 -94.25 13.08
CA LEU A 1 -33.76 -93.12 12.11
C LEU A 1 -32.62 -92.12 12.30
N TRP A 2 -32.39 -91.54 13.48
CA TRP A 2 -31.21 -90.69 13.78
C TRP A 2 -29.86 -91.35 13.43
N ARG A 3 -29.62 -92.59 13.90
CA ARG A 3 -28.43 -93.38 13.53
C ARG A 3 -28.35 -93.71 12.03
N ASN A 4 -29.49 -93.74 11.32
CA ASN A 4 -29.49 -94.00 9.87
C ASN A 4 -29.17 -92.74 9.07
N TRP A 5 -29.55 -91.55 9.57
CA TRP A 5 -29.16 -90.26 9.00
C TRP A 5 -27.67 -89.96 9.23
N GLN A 6 -27.14 -90.21 10.44
CA GLN A 6 -25.70 -90.14 10.70
C GLN A 6 -24.88 -91.12 9.84
N ARG A 7 -25.45 -92.28 9.48
CA ARG A 7 -24.82 -93.22 8.53
C ARG A 7 -24.92 -92.77 7.07
N ALA A 8 -26.01 -92.09 6.69
CA ALA A 8 -26.20 -91.57 5.33
C ALA A 8 -25.38 -90.30 5.07
N PHE A 9 -25.10 -89.51 6.11
CA PHE A 9 -24.32 -88.27 6.03
C PHE A 9 -23.24 -88.22 7.14
N PRO A 10 -22.23 -89.11 7.08
CA PRO A 10 -21.22 -89.28 8.13
C PRO A 10 -20.28 -88.07 8.31
N ALA A 11 -20.30 -87.14 7.36
CA ALA A 11 -19.50 -85.92 7.37
C ALA A 11 -20.15 -84.76 8.15
N ILE A 12 -21.40 -84.90 8.61
CA ILE A 12 -22.07 -83.88 9.43
C ILE A 12 -21.76 -84.19 10.91
N PRO A 13 -21.03 -83.32 11.64
CA PRO A 13 -20.64 -83.60 13.01
C PRO A 13 -21.86 -83.77 13.93
N PRO A 14 -21.86 -84.76 14.84
CA PRO A 14 -22.96 -84.99 15.78
C PRO A 14 -23.05 -83.82 16.76
N VAL A 15 -24.27 -83.39 17.09
CA VAL A 15 -24.50 -82.32 18.08
C VAL A 15 -25.18 -82.89 19.32
N GLN A 16 -24.58 -82.66 20.49
CA GLN A 16 -25.25 -82.75 21.78
C GLN A 16 -26.14 -81.51 21.93
N PRO A 17 -27.44 -81.68 22.24
CA PRO A 17 -28.30 -80.54 22.53
C PRO A 17 -27.73 -79.77 23.72
N LEU A 18 -27.54 -78.46 23.57
CA LEU A 18 -27.30 -77.57 24.70
C LEU A 18 -28.61 -77.63 25.52
N MET A 19 -28.57 -78.36 26.63
CA MET A 19 -29.76 -78.75 27.38
C MET A 19 -30.45 -77.55 28.01
N ASP A 20 -31.77 -77.46 27.78
CA ASP A 20 -32.74 -77.31 28.86
C ASP A 20 -33.90 -78.28 28.57
N ALA A 21 -34.06 -79.26 29.46
CA ALA A 21 -34.88 -80.46 29.25
C ALA A 21 -36.37 -80.28 29.61
N SER A 22 -36.89 -79.06 29.60
CA SER A 22 -38.20 -78.77 30.20
C SER A 22 -39.13 -77.93 29.32
N ALA A 23 -39.25 -78.26 28.04
CA ALA A 23 -40.50 -78.07 27.29
C ALA A 23 -40.38 -78.81 25.95
N GLY A 24 -41.52 -79.24 25.38
CA GLY A 24 -41.61 -79.80 24.02
C GLY A 24 -41.31 -78.76 22.95
N LEU A 25 -40.10 -78.21 22.97
CA LEU A 25 -39.64 -77.11 22.15
C LEU A 25 -39.23 -77.66 20.79
N THR A 26 -39.91 -77.16 19.76
CA THR A 26 -39.47 -77.38 18.39
C THR A 26 -38.15 -76.62 18.24
N GLN A 27 -37.04 -77.35 18.01
CA GLN A 27 -35.73 -76.74 17.77
C GLN A 27 -35.50 -76.70 16.26
N VAL A 28 -34.93 -75.60 15.77
CA VAL A 28 -34.55 -75.47 14.36
C VAL A 28 -33.02 -75.45 14.28
N LEU A 29 -32.45 -76.29 13.43
CA LEU A 29 -31.02 -76.37 13.20
C LEU A 29 -30.71 -76.08 11.75
N LEU A 30 -29.71 -75.24 11.51
CA LEU A 30 -29.18 -74.95 10.18
C LEU A 30 -27.82 -75.61 9.99
N ARG A 31 -27.60 -76.33 8.87
CA ARG A 31 -26.34 -77.01 8.57
C ARG A 31 -25.93 -76.78 7.14
N THR A 32 -24.62 -76.69 6.92
CA THR A 32 -24.03 -76.48 5.60
C THR A 32 -23.25 -77.74 5.20
N LEU A 33 -23.53 -78.29 4.02
CA LEU A 33 -22.80 -79.42 3.47
C LEU A 33 -22.04 -78.96 2.22
N ARG A 34 -20.74 -79.26 2.18
CA ARG A 34 -19.89 -78.97 1.04
C ARG A 34 -19.30 -80.26 0.49
N ALA A 35 -19.76 -80.66 -0.69
CA ALA A 35 -19.14 -81.73 -1.45
C ALA A 35 -18.02 -81.15 -2.33
N THR A 36 -16.93 -81.90 -2.54
CA THR A 36 -15.83 -81.49 -3.42
C THR A 36 -16.33 -81.28 -4.85
N GLY A 37 -16.23 -80.04 -5.33
CA GLY A 37 -16.64 -79.66 -6.69
C GLY A 37 -18.08 -79.15 -6.84
N GLU A 38 -18.86 -79.12 -5.76
CA GLU A 38 -20.25 -78.62 -5.77
C GLU A 38 -20.42 -77.34 -4.93
N PRO A 39 -21.45 -76.51 -5.23
CA PRO A 39 -21.81 -75.40 -4.36
C PRO A 39 -22.23 -75.89 -2.97
N THR A 40 -21.94 -75.09 -1.95
CA THR A 40 -22.33 -75.40 -0.57
C THR A 40 -23.85 -75.43 -0.46
N ARG A 41 -24.40 -76.57 -0.04
CA ARG A 41 -25.84 -76.77 0.17
C ARG A 41 -26.19 -76.45 1.61
N VAL A 42 -27.33 -75.78 1.82
CA VAL A 42 -27.77 -75.38 3.16
C VAL A 42 -29.05 -76.13 3.50
N TYR A 43 -29.05 -76.81 4.64
CA TYR A 43 -30.15 -77.62 5.14
C TYR A 43 -30.73 -77.00 6.41
N LEU A 44 -32.05 -77.04 6.52
CA LEU A 44 -32.80 -76.68 7.72
C LEU A 44 -33.49 -77.93 8.26
N ALA A 45 -33.29 -78.22 9.54
CA ALA A 45 -33.90 -79.36 10.23
C ALA A 45 -34.73 -78.86 11.41
N ALA A 46 -35.99 -79.27 11.49
CA ALA A 46 -36.84 -79.04 12.65
C ALA A 46 -36.90 -80.31 13.50
N LEU A 47 -36.52 -80.21 14.76
CA LEU A 47 -36.52 -81.29 15.73
C LEU A 47 -37.65 -81.09 16.73
N GLN A 48 -38.38 -82.16 17.03
CA GLN A 48 -39.36 -82.20 18.11
C GLN A 48 -38.91 -83.26 19.10
N ASN A 49 -38.71 -82.87 20.37
CA ASN A 49 -38.19 -83.76 21.42
C ASN A 49 -36.87 -84.47 21.01
N GLY A 50 -35.98 -83.74 20.32
CA GLY A 50 -34.68 -84.26 19.86
C GLY A 50 -34.73 -85.19 18.65
N GLN A 51 -35.91 -85.44 18.05
CA GLN A 51 -36.02 -86.21 16.80
C GLN A 51 -36.34 -85.30 15.62
N PRO A 52 -35.66 -85.45 14.46
CA PRO A 52 -35.95 -84.66 13.27
C PRO A 52 -37.34 -85.00 12.75
N ARG A 53 -38.22 -84.01 12.72
CA ARG A 53 -39.59 -84.13 12.19
C ARG A 53 -39.62 -83.81 10.70
N TRP A 54 -38.86 -82.80 10.27
CA TRP A 54 -38.72 -82.39 8.88
C TRP A 54 -37.29 -81.92 8.62
N ILE A 55 -36.77 -82.23 7.45
CA ILE A 55 -35.50 -81.73 6.93
C ILE A 55 -35.76 -81.23 5.51
N ALA A 56 -35.33 -80.01 5.21
CA ALA A 56 -35.46 -79.41 3.89
C ALA A 56 -34.13 -78.81 3.45
N GLU A 57 -33.86 -78.90 2.15
CA GLU A 57 -32.79 -78.12 1.51
C GLU A 57 -33.33 -76.72 1.19
N LEU A 58 -32.60 -75.69 1.59
CA LEU A 58 -32.92 -74.31 1.23
C LEU A 58 -32.55 -74.08 -0.23
N ASN A 59 -33.48 -73.56 -1.02
CA ASN A 59 -33.22 -73.21 -2.42
C ASN A 59 -32.11 -72.15 -2.50
N PRO A 60 -30.95 -72.44 -3.12
CA PRO A 60 -29.84 -71.49 -3.22
C PRO A 60 -30.20 -70.19 -3.93
N GLN A 61 -31.08 -70.21 -4.93
CA GLN A 61 -31.50 -69.01 -5.65
C GLN A 61 -32.29 -68.05 -4.75
N PHE A 62 -33.14 -68.61 -3.88
CA PHE A 62 -33.90 -67.80 -2.92
C PHE A 62 -33.00 -67.28 -1.78
N LEU A 63 -32.13 -68.14 -1.25
CA LEU A 63 -31.23 -67.79 -0.15
C LEU A 63 -30.24 -66.69 -0.54
N TRP A 64 -29.69 -66.76 -1.76
CA TRP A 64 -28.66 -65.84 -2.23
C TRP A 64 -29.18 -64.73 -3.14
N GLY A 65 -30.49 -64.71 -3.46
CA GLY A 65 -31.11 -63.66 -4.29
C GLY A 65 -30.79 -62.24 -3.81
N PRO A 66 -31.01 -61.90 -2.53
CA PRO A 66 -30.67 -60.58 -2.01
C PRO A 66 -29.18 -60.21 -2.12
N VAL A 67 -28.29 -61.21 -2.01
CA VAL A 67 -26.83 -61.00 -2.16
C VAL A 67 -26.47 -60.77 -3.62
N HIS A 68 -27.14 -61.45 -4.55
CA HIS A 68 -26.99 -61.27 -5.98
C HIS A 68 -27.48 -59.89 -6.43
N ASP A 69 -28.65 -59.46 -5.95
CA ASP A 69 -29.23 -58.16 -6.27
C ASP A 69 -28.40 -57.00 -5.70
N ALA A 70 -27.73 -57.21 -4.55
CA ALA A 70 -26.83 -56.25 -3.94
C ALA A 70 -25.44 -56.16 -4.60
N MET A 71 -25.18 -56.89 -5.69
CA MET A 71 -23.87 -56.88 -6.40
C MET A 71 -23.61 -55.61 -7.22
N ASP A 72 -24.55 -54.67 -7.33
CA ASP A 72 -24.35 -53.40 -8.03
C ASP A 72 -23.18 -52.61 -7.41
N GLY A 73 -22.01 -52.72 -8.05
CA GLY A 73 -20.79 -51.99 -7.69
C GLY A 73 -19.80 -52.72 -6.78
N GLY A 74 -20.03 -53.99 -6.39
CA GLY A 74 -19.11 -54.71 -5.50
C GLY A 74 -19.16 -56.24 -5.59
N VAL A 75 -18.05 -56.87 -5.20
CA VAL A 75 -17.93 -58.33 -5.14
C VAL A 75 -18.31 -58.82 -3.75
N TRP A 76 -19.38 -59.60 -3.64
CA TRP A 76 -19.79 -60.23 -2.39
C TRP A 76 -19.23 -61.65 -2.24
N SER A 77 -18.83 -62.00 -1.02
CA SER A 77 -18.55 -63.37 -0.62
C SER A 77 -19.15 -63.63 0.75
N VAL A 78 -19.68 -64.83 0.95
CA VAL A 78 -20.25 -65.24 2.25
C VAL A 78 -19.49 -66.46 2.74
N ARG A 79 -19.03 -66.40 3.98
CA ARG A 79 -18.29 -67.47 4.66
C ARG A 79 -18.94 -67.76 6.00
N ASN A 80 -18.78 -68.95 6.55
CA ASN A 80 -19.10 -69.18 7.95
C ASN A 80 -17.92 -68.75 8.87
N ALA A 81 -18.14 -68.78 10.19
CA ALA A 81 -17.15 -68.43 11.20
C ALA A 81 -15.89 -69.33 11.14
N GLU A 82 -16.02 -70.57 10.65
CA GLU A 82 -14.90 -71.50 10.43
C GLU A 82 -14.15 -71.22 9.11
N GLY A 83 -14.56 -70.21 8.33
CA GLY A 83 -13.91 -69.79 7.08
C GLY A 83 -14.34 -70.56 5.83
N ALA A 84 -15.27 -71.51 5.95
CA ALA A 84 -15.86 -72.23 4.82
C ALA A 84 -16.72 -71.31 3.96
N LEU A 85 -16.52 -71.36 2.64
CA LEU A 85 -17.22 -70.53 1.67
C LEU A 85 -18.64 -71.05 1.43
N LEU A 86 -19.64 -70.23 1.73
CA LEU A 86 -21.06 -70.55 1.56
C LEU A 86 -21.59 -70.03 0.23
N TYR A 87 -21.20 -68.81 -0.12
CA TYR A 87 -21.50 -68.20 -1.42
C TYR A 87 -20.18 -67.80 -2.08
N PRO A 88 -19.82 -68.38 -3.23
CA PRO A 88 -18.61 -68.03 -3.93
C PRO A 88 -18.72 -66.61 -4.49
N VAL A 89 -17.59 -65.94 -4.57
CA VAL A 89 -17.43 -64.82 -5.51
C VAL A 89 -17.85 -65.36 -6.86
N ALA A 90 -18.98 -64.93 -7.40
CA ALA A 90 -19.32 -65.25 -8.78
C ALA A 90 -18.08 -64.86 -9.60
N ASN A 91 -17.58 -65.77 -10.45
CA ASN A 91 -16.61 -65.43 -11.49
C ASN A 91 -17.32 -64.48 -12.47
N VAL A 92 -17.64 -63.27 -12.04
CA VAL A 92 -17.57 -62.12 -12.92
C VAL A 92 -16.15 -62.16 -13.41
N THR A 93 -15.97 -62.23 -14.72
CA THR A 93 -14.72 -62.02 -15.44
C THR A 93 -14.18 -60.61 -15.15
N ALA A 94 -13.93 -60.30 -13.89
CA ALA A 94 -13.09 -59.22 -13.46
C ALA A 94 -11.65 -59.72 -13.71
N PRO A 95 -10.88 -59.05 -14.57
CA PRO A 95 -9.51 -59.48 -14.87
C PRO A 95 -8.73 -59.64 -13.57
N ALA A 96 -7.87 -60.67 -13.54
CA ALA A 96 -7.03 -61.03 -12.39
C ALA A 96 -6.13 -59.89 -11.84
N ALA A 97 -6.13 -58.72 -12.49
CA ALA A 97 -5.47 -57.49 -12.07
C ALA A 97 -6.09 -56.79 -10.84
N GLN A 98 -7.25 -57.23 -10.35
CA GLN A 98 -7.90 -56.66 -9.15
C GLN A 98 -7.72 -57.49 -7.87
N ARG A 99 -6.90 -58.55 -7.90
CA ARG A 99 -6.51 -59.25 -6.66
C ARG A 99 -5.30 -58.56 -6.05
N GLY A 100 -5.57 -57.61 -5.15
CA GLY A 100 -4.61 -57.17 -4.15
C GLY A 100 -3.79 -55.94 -4.51
N THR A 101 -4.41 -54.77 -4.37
CA THR A 101 -3.69 -53.55 -3.98
C THR A 101 -4.50 -52.86 -2.90
N SER A 102 -4.16 -53.14 -1.64
CA SER A 102 -4.34 -52.43 -0.34
C SER A 102 -5.36 -51.28 -0.11
N ALA A 103 -6.21 -50.89 -1.06
CA ALA A 103 -7.10 -49.73 -0.97
C ALA A 103 -8.54 -50.02 -1.44
N ASP A 104 -8.95 -51.29 -1.47
CA ASP A 104 -10.36 -51.64 -1.64
C ASP A 104 -11.11 -51.40 -0.34
N SER A 105 -12.26 -50.72 -0.41
CA SER A 105 -13.17 -50.64 0.73
C SER A 105 -13.75 -52.03 0.97
N VAL A 106 -13.45 -52.61 2.14
CA VAL A 106 -13.98 -53.90 2.57
C VAL A 106 -15.07 -53.65 3.59
N PHE A 107 -16.32 -53.94 3.22
CA PHE A 107 -17.43 -53.96 4.16
C PHE A 107 -17.60 -55.39 4.69
N ARG A 108 -17.76 -55.53 6.01
CA ARG A 108 -17.97 -56.82 6.68
C ARG A 108 -19.22 -56.76 7.53
N PHE A 109 -20.10 -57.72 7.35
CA PHE A 109 -21.33 -57.87 8.15
C PHE A 109 -21.43 -59.31 8.66
N GLN A 110 -21.71 -59.47 9.96
CA GLN A 110 -21.83 -60.78 10.60
C GLN A 110 -23.30 -61.04 10.95
N LEU A 111 -23.82 -62.16 10.48
CA LEU A 111 -25.13 -62.69 10.81
C LEU A 111 -24.98 -63.77 11.88
N PHE A 112 -25.53 -63.50 13.07
CA PHE A 112 -25.49 -64.41 14.19
C PHE A 112 -26.54 -65.52 14.03
N LEU A 113 -26.11 -66.78 14.04
CA LEU A 113 -27.01 -67.94 13.83
C LEU A 113 -27.00 -68.93 15.00
N GLY A 114 -26.10 -68.75 15.96
CA GLY A 114 -25.93 -69.69 17.08
C GLY A 114 -27.16 -69.83 17.97
N GLY A 115 -27.85 -68.71 18.27
CA GLY A 115 -28.97 -68.69 19.22
C GLY A 115 -30.25 -69.39 18.72
N GLU A 116 -30.64 -69.13 17.47
CA GLU A 116 -31.91 -69.61 16.91
C GLU A 116 -31.76 -70.87 16.05
N PHE A 117 -30.59 -71.05 15.42
CA PHE A 117 -30.35 -72.09 14.43
C PHE A 117 -29.23 -73.05 14.82
N GLY A 118 -28.58 -72.85 15.98
CA GLY A 118 -27.48 -73.69 16.45
C GLY A 118 -26.39 -73.88 15.40
N ALA A 119 -26.13 -72.86 14.57
CA ALA A 119 -25.22 -72.88 13.44
C ALA A 119 -24.12 -71.82 13.62
N PRO A 120 -22.94 -72.00 13.00
CA PRO A 120 -21.91 -70.98 13.00
C PRO A 120 -22.39 -69.69 12.34
N ASP A 121 -21.88 -68.56 12.83
CA ASP A 121 -22.20 -67.25 12.28
C ASP A 121 -21.74 -67.12 10.84
N TRP A 122 -22.47 -66.35 10.05
CA TRP A 122 -22.12 -66.08 8.65
C TRP A 122 -21.51 -64.70 8.52
N LEU A 123 -20.37 -64.61 7.86
CA LEU A 123 -19.65 -63.39 7.54
C LEU A 123 -19.84 -63.05 6.06
N PHE A 124 -20.52 -61.94 5.82
CA PHE A 124 -20.68 -61.30 4.54
C PHE A 124 -19.54 -60.31 4.34
N ILE A 125 -18.84 -60.41 3.20
CA ILE A 125 -17.73 -59.54 2.85
C ILE A 125 -18.02 -58.95 1.48
N GLN A 126 -18.09 -57.63 1.39
CA GLN A 126 -18.15 -56.89 0.13
C GLN A 126 -16.80 -56.23 -0.12
N GLN A 127 -16.27 -56.42 -1.33
CA GLN A 127 -15.10 -55.71 -1.84
C GLN A 127 -15.56 -54.78 -2.97
N ALA A 128 -15.48 -53.48 -2.75
CA ALA A 128 -15.81 -52.49 -3.77
C ALA A 128 -14.57 -51.63 -4.09
N PRO A 129 -14.32 -51.34 -5.38
CA PRO A 129 -13.26 -50.40 -5.75
C PRO A 129 -13.58 -49.02 -5.17
N PRO A 130 -12.57 -48.24 -4.75
CA PRO A 130 -12.80 -46.93 -4.18
C PRO A 130 -13.55 -46.04 -5.19
N PRO A 131 -14.57 -45.28 -4.74
CA PRO A 131 -15.34 -44.43 -5.63
C PRO A 131 -14.42 -43.39 -6.26
N ARG A 132 -14.21 -43.49 -7.57
CA ARG A 132 -13.47 -42.49 -8.34
C ARG A 132 -14.39 -41.30 -8.61
N VAL A 133 -14.45 -40.37 -7.67
CA VAL A 133 -15.16 -39.12 -7.86
C VAL A 133 -14.39 -38.27 -8.85
N SER A 134 -14.97 -38.10 -10.03
CA SER A 134 -14.45 -37.22 -11.08
C SER A 134 -15.32 -35.98 -11.17
N TRP A 135 -14.68 -34.84 -11.39
CA TRP A 135 -15.34 -33.57 -11.65
C TRP A 135 -14.81 -33.04 -12.99
N LEU A 136 -15.70 -32.77 -13.93
CA LEU A 136 -15.35 -32.26 -15.26
C LEU A 136 -14.30 -33.14 -15.98
N GLY A 137 -14.33 -34.46 -15.75
CA GLY A 137 -13.37 -35.43 -16.33
C GLY A 137 -12.03 -35.54 -15.60
N TRP A 138 -11.79 -34.75 -14.54
CA TRP A 138 -10.56 -34.77 -13.75
C TRP A 138 -10.79 -35.42 -12.38
N PRO A 139 -9.77 -36.04 -11.76
CA PRO A 139 -9.86 -36.48 -10.37
C PRO A 139 -10.11 -35.28 -9.45
N LEU A 140 -11.09 -35.39 -8.55
CA LEU A 140 -11.47 -34.29 -7.65
C LEU A 140 -10.29 -33.73 -6.86
N ALA A 141 -9.38 -34.59 -6.38
CA ALA A 141 -8.19 -34.18 -5.65
C ALA A 141 -7.25 -33.28 -6.47
N VAL A 142 -7.07 -33.57 -7.76
CA VAL A 142 -6.23 -32.76 -8.66
C VAL A 142 -6.90 -31.41 -8.89
N TRP A 143 -8.20 -31.40 -9.15
CA TRP A 143 -8.96 -30.17 -9.35
C TRP A 143 -8.91 -29.27 -8.11
N LEU A 144 -9.15 -29.82 -6.92
CA LEU A 144 -9.04 -29.08 -5.66
C LEU A 144 -7.61 -28.56 -5.43
N GLY A 145 -6.58 -29.34 -5.75
CA GLY A 145 -5.20 -28.91 -5.67
C GLY A 145 -4.89 -27.72 -6.58
N LEU A 146 -5.38 -27.74 -7.82
CA LEU A 146 -5.23 -26.61 -8.76
C LEU A 146 -5.97 -25.37 -8.29
N VAL A 147 -7.19 -25.51 -7.78
CA VAL A 147 -7.95 -24.39 -7.20
C VAL A 147 -7.21 -23.80 -6.00
N ALA A 148 -6.71 -24.64 -5.09
CA ALA A 148 -5.93 -24.19 -3.94
C ALA A 148 -4.63 -23.48 -4.35
N ALA A 149 -3.92 -23.99 -5.36
CA ALA A 149 -2.72 -23.34 -5.89
C ALA A 149 -3.05 -21.98 -6.53
N ALA A 150 -4.13 -21.90 -7.32
CA ALA A 150 -4.58 -20.66 -7.95
C ALA A 150 -5.01 -19.61 -6.92
N THR A 151 -5.72 -20.00 -5.87
CA THR A 151 -6.12 -19.08 -4.80
C THR A 151 -4.91 -18.57 -4.01
N LEU A 152 -3.94 -19.44 -3.68
CA LEU A 152 -2.69 -19.03 -3.02
C LEU A 152 -1.89 -18.06 -3.89
N LEU A 153 -1.78 -18.33 -5.18
CA LEU A 153 -1.09 -17.44 -6.13
C LEU A 153 -1.79 -16.07 -6.22
N LEU A 154 -3.12 -16.06 -6.29
CA LEU A 154 -3.91 -14.83 -6.30
C LEU A 154 -3.69 -14.01 -5.01
N ILE A 155 -3.73 -14.66 -3.85
CA ILE A 155 -3.47 -14.01 -2.56
C ILE A 155 -2.06 -13.40 -2.54
N ALA A 156 -1.04 -14.15 -2.99
CA ALA A 156 0.33 -13.66 -3.04
C ALA A 156 0.49 -12.44 -3.96
N LEU A 157 -0.14 -12.44 -5.13
CA LEU A 157 -0.12 -11.32 -6.08
C LEU A 157 -0.82 -10.07 -5.50
N LEU A 158 -1.97 -10.25 -4.86
CA LEU A 158 -2.70 -9.16 -4.21
C LEU A 158 -1.91 -8.59 -3.03
N ALA A 159 -1.34 -9.44 -2.19
CA ALA A 159 -0.49 -9.01 -1.08
C ALA A 159 0.72 -8.21 -1.57
N GLN A 160 1.42 -8.71 -2.59
CA GLN A 160 2.57 -8.02 -3.18
C GLN A 160 2.18 -6.64 -3.76
N ARG A 161 1.03 -6.57 -4.46
CA ARG A 161 0.52 -5.31 -4.99
C ARG A 161 0.18 -4.32 -3.87
N GLN A 162 -0.45 -4.79 -2.80
CA GLN A 162 -0.83 -3.96 -1.66
C GLN A 162 0.41 -3.43 -0.92
N ILE A 163 1.39 -4.31 -0.64
CA ILE A 163 2.64 -3.93 0.02
C ILE A 163 3.36 -2.83 -0.76
N ARG A 164 3.50 -2.98 -2.09
CA ARG A 164 4.12 -1.95 -2.93
C ARG A 164 3.34 -0.64 -2.92
N ARG A 165 2.00 -0.70 -2.96
CA ARG A 165 1.14 0.48 -2.95
C ARG A 165 1.25 1.26 -1.63
N THR A 166 1.56 0.60 -0.51
CA THR A 166 1.70 1.24 0.80
C THR A 166 3.13 1.67 1.13
N LEU A 167 4.12 0.80 0.91
CA LEU A 167 5.51 1.06 1.31
C LEU A 167 6.21 2.08 0.40
N VAL A 168 5.95 2.07 -0.91
CA VAL A 168 6.64 2.99 -1.83
C VAL A 168 6.31 4.46 -1.52
N PRO A 169 5.04 4.88 -1.34
CA PRO A 169 4.74 6.24 -0.91
C PRO A 169 5.35 6.61 0.44
N LEU A 170 5.39 5.66 1.38
CA LEU A 170 5.95 5.88 2.71
C LEU A 170 7.46 6.13 2.65
N GLU A 171 8.19 5.36 1.85
CA GLU A 171 9.62 5.56 1.62
C GLU A 171 9.89 6.91 0.96
N GLN A 172 9.09 7.30 -0.03
CA GLN A 172 9.23 8.61 -0.71
C GLN A 172 8.98 9.77 0.26
N LEU A 173 7.94 9.70 1.08
CA LEU A 173 7.65 10.71 2.12
C LEU A 173 8.75 10.76 3.19
N THR A 174 9.26 9.61 3.60
CA THR A 174 10.36 9.52 4.57
C THR A 174 11.64 10.14 4.00
N ALA A 175 11.97 9.83 2.75
CA ALA A 175 13.12 10.40 2.06
C ALA A 175 12.97 11.92 1.87
N GLY A 176 11.79 12.39 1.48
CA GLY A 176 11.48 13.82 1.37
C GLY A 176 11.64 14.54 2.70
N THR A 177 11.08 13.98 3.78
CA THR A 177 11.22 14.53 5.14
C THR A 177 12.67 14.61 5.59
N ARG A 178 13.48 13.57 5.33
CA ARG A 178 14.91 13.58 5.66
C ARG A 178 15.68 14.67 4.91
N ARG A 179 15.39 14.88 3.63
CA ARG A 179 16.00 15.97 2.83
C ARG A 179 15.61 17.34 3.38
N LEU A 180 14.33 17.55 3.65
CA LEU A 180 13.84 18.79 4.23
C LEU A 180 14.48 19.09 5.60
N ALA A 181 14.61 18.07 6.46
CA ALA A 181 15.29 18.19 7.75
C ALA A 181 16.80 18.47 7.63
N ALA A 182 17.43 18.04 6.52
CA ALA A 182 18.82 18.35 6.21
C ALA A 182 19.04 19.77 5.64
N GLY A 183 17.98 20.59 5.55
CA GLY A 183 18.04 21.97 5.06
C GLY A 183 17.71 22.14 3.57
N ASP A 184 17.41 21.05 2.84
CA ASP A 184 16.96 21.12 1.45
C ASP A 184 15.46 21.49 1.40
N ASN A 185 15.16 22.78 1.47
CA ASN A 185 13.82 23.35 1.38
C ASN A 185 13.19 23.25 -0.02
N SER A 186 13.98 22.87 -1.03
CA SER A 186 13.52 22.59 -2.39
C SER A 186 12.99 21.16 -2.56
N ALA A 187 13.19 20.29 -1.57
CA ALA A 187 12.73 18.91 -1.61
C ALA A 187 11.20 18.83 -1.83
N ARG A 188 10.79 18.00 -2.79
CA ARG A 188 9.39 17.70 -3.10
C ARG A 188 9.20 16.20 -3.24
N VAL A 189 8.00 15.74 -2.92
CA VAL A 189 7.59 14.33 -3.00
C VAL A 189 6.54 14.18 -4.09
N GLN A 190 6.72 13.22 -5.00
CA GLN A 190 5.82 12.95 -6.12
C GLN A 190 5.06 11.63 -5.91
N VAL A 191 4.13 11.62 -4.97
CA VAL A 191 3.22 10.49 -4.74
C VAL A 191 1.92 10.74 -5.52
N HIS A 192 1.72 9.98 -6.59
CA HIS A 192 0.48 9.99 -7.35
C HIS A 192 -0.43 8.89 -6.82
N SER A 193 -1.20 9.21 -5.78
CA SER A 193 -2.17 8.29 -5.20
C SER A 193 -3.50 9.01 -4.95
N PRO A 194 -4.65 8.41 -5.31
CA PRO A 194 -5.97 9.00 -5.08
C PRO A 194 -6.47 8.84 -3.63
N ASP A 195 -5.62 8.36 -2.73
CA ASP A 195 -5.94 8.06 -1.33
C ASP A 195 -5.22 9.03 -0.36
N GLU A 196 -5.21 8.69 0.93
CA GLU A 196 -4.65 9.53 1.99
C GLU A 196 -3.15 9.85 1.77
N PHE A 197 -2.42 9.00 1.05
CA PHE A 197 -1.01 9.25 0.74
C PHE A 197 -0.82 10.40 -0.25
N GLY A 198 -1.74 10.59 -1.20
CA GLY A 198 -1.71 11.73 -2.11
C GLY A 198 -1.98 13.05 -1.38
N VAL A 199 -2.96 13.04 -0.48
CA VAL A 199 -3.26 14.19 0.38
C VAL A 199 -2.06 14.54 1.26
N LEU A 200 -1.44 13.53 1.88
CA LEU A 200 -0.26 13.72 2.73
C LEU A 200 0.94 14.25 1.94
N ALA A 201 1.16 13.79 0.70
CA ALA A 201 2.21 14.31 -0.16
C ALA A 201 1.96 15.78 -0.57
N GLY A 202 0.70 16.15 -0.83
CA GLY A 202 0.32 17.55 -1.04
C GLY A 202 0.65 18.41 0.18
N ALA A 203 0.20 18.00 1.36
CA ALA A 203 0.46 18.72 2.61
C ALA A 203 1.97 18.83 2.93
N PHE A 204 2.75 17.79 2.65
CA PHE A 204 4.22 17.83 2.78
C PHE A 204 4.83 18.88 1.84
N ASN A 205 4.44 18.90 0.57
CA ASN A 205 4.96 19.85 -0.41
C ASN A 205 4.60 21.30 -0.06
N ASP A 206 3.39 21.54 0.44
CA ASP A 206 2.95 22.87 0.90
C ASP A 206 3.77 23.36 2.10
N MET A 207 4.04 22.46 3.06
CA MET A 207 4.90 22.76 4.20
C MET A 207 6.33 23.08 3.75
N ALA A 208 6.92 22.27 2.88
CA ALA A 208 8.24 22.50 2.33
C ALA A 208 8.33 23.85 1.58
N ALA A 209 7.28 24.22 0.83
CA ALA A 209 7.20 25.52 0.16
C ALA A 209 7.16 26.70 1.14
N LYS A 210 6.37 26.60 2.22
CA LYS A 210 6.30 27.64 3.26
C LYS A 210 7.64 27.82 3.98
N ILE A 211 8.31 26.71 4.31
CA ILE A 211 9.66 26.74 4.92
C ILE A 211 10.66 27.42 3.97
N GLY A 212 10.65 27.06 2.68
CA GLY A 212 11.50 27.70 1.68
C GLY A 212 11.26 29.21 1.56
N ALA A 213 10.00 29.64 1.54
CA ALA A 213 9.65 31.06 1.53
C ALA A 213 10.12 31.81 2.80
N GLN A 214 10.03 31.19 3.98
CA GLN A 214 10.53 31.78 5.23
C GLN A 214 12.05 31.96 5.20
N PHE A 215 12.79 30.96 4.72
CA PHE A 215 14.25 31.06 4.56
C PHE A 215 14.63 32.18 3.57
N HIS A 216 13.99 32.26 2.41
CA HIS A 216 14.25 33.34 1.46
C HIS A 216 13.89 34.73 1.99
N ALA A 217 12.84 34.85 2.79
CA ALA A 217 12.51 36.12 3.45
C ALA A 217 13.60 36.53 4.46
N LEU A 218 14.11 35.58 5.25
CA LEU A 218 15.23 35.82 6.18
C LEU A 218 16.52 36.19 5.43
N GLU A 219 16.83 35.53 4.32
CA GLU A 219 17.98 35.87 3.46
C GLU A 219 17.82 37.27 2.84
N GLY A 220 16.61 37.62 2.38
CA GLY A 220 16.31 38.95 1.85
C GLY A 220 16.48 40.05 2.91
N LEU A 221 16.03 39.80 4.14
CA LEU A 221 16.23 40.71 5.27
C LEU A 221 17.72 40.82 5.64
N ALA A 222 18.45 39.71 5.66
CA ALA A 222 19.90 39.72 5.92
C ALA A 222 20.72 40.39 4.80
N ALA A 223 20.23 40.36 3.56
CA ALA A 223 20.81 41.09 2.44
C ALA A 223 20.54 42.60 2.58
N MET A 224 19.33 43.00 3.01
CA MET A 224 19.01 44.40 3.32
C MET A 224 19.88 44.95 4.46
N ASP A 225 20.09 44.19 5.54
CA ASP A 225 20.95 44.61 6.66
C ASP A 225 22.41 44.81 6.20
N ARG A 226 22.87 44.02 5.24
CA ARG A 226 24.20 44.16 4.62
C ARG A 226 24.31 45.38 3.73
N ASP A 227 23.24 45.76 3.03
CA ASP A 227 23.19 46.97 2.21
C ASP A 227 23.04 48.25 3.06
N ILE A 228 22.39 48.17 4.22
CA ILE A 228 22.32 49.27 5.19
C ILE A 228 23.68 49.49 5.87
N LEU A 229 24.41 48.41 6.19
CA LEU A 229 25.73 48.47 6.83
C LEU A 229 26.90 48.68 5.86
N SER A 230 26.68 48.59 4.55
CA SER A 230 27.69 48.88 3.52
C SER A 230 27.37 50.17 2.77
N CYS A 231 27.60 51.32 3.43
CA CYS A 231 27.82 52.63 2.81
C CYS A 231 27.16 52.83 1.43
N ALA A 232 25.85 53.05 1.37
CA ALA A 232 25.29 53.75 0.23
C ALA A 232 26.03 55.09 0.13
N SER A 233 26.94 55.23 -0.84
CA SER A 233 27.70 56.47 -1.04
C SER A 233 26.69 57.62 -1.12
N VAL A 234 26.99 58.76 -0.49
CA VAL A 234 26.12 59.95 -0.50
C VAL A 234 25.65 60.28 -1.93
N ASP A 235 26.47 59.95 -2.93
CA ASP A 235 26.16 60.00 -4.36
C ASP A 235 24.89 59.23 -4.76
N SER A 236 24.72 57.99 -4.29
CA SER A 236 23.57 57.13 -4.61
C SER A 236 22.26 57.62 -3.96
N LEU A 237 22.36 58.25 -2.79
CA LEU A 237 21.22 58.89 -2.11
C LEU A 237 20.84 60.18 -2.83
N ALA A 238 21.81 61.04 -3.13
CA ALA A 238 21.58 62.28 -3.86
C ALA A 238 20.94 62.01 -5.23
N ARG A 239 21.40 60.98 -5.95
CA ARG A 239 20.82 60.60 -7.25
C ARG A 239 19.36 60.14 -7.13
N ARG A 240 19.04 59.30 -6.15
CA ARG A 240 17.65 58.86 -5.90
C ARG A 240 16.71 60.01 -5.55
N VAL A 241 17.16 60.97 -4.75
CA VAL A 241 16.37 62.16 -4.40
C VAL A 241 16.11 63.03 -5.63
N LEU A 242 17.14 63.27 -6.46
CA LEU A 242 17.00 64.04 -7.69
C LEU A 242 16.08 63.36 -8.72
N ASP A 243 16.20 62.04 -8.91
CA ASP A 243 15.30 61.26 -9.78
C ASP A 243 13.83 61.36 -9.32
N GLN A 244 13.59 61.33 -8.00
CA GLN A 244 12.24 61.48 -7.45
C GLN A 244 11.68 62.90 -7.65
N LEU A 245 12.53 63.92 -7.55
CA LEU A 245 12.14 65.31 -7.81
C LEU A 245 11.79 65.55 -9.28
N GLU A 246 12.54 64.95 -10.22
CA GLU A 246 12.20 64.99 -11.66
C GLU A 246 10.81 64.42 -11.93
N GLY A 247 10.47 63.30 -11.29
CA GLY A 247 9.15 62.68 -11.44
C GLY A 247 7.99 63.53 -10.90
N LEU A 248 8.24 64.38 -9.91
CA LEU A 248 7.22 65.25 -9.30
C LEU A 248 7.14 66.63 -9.97
N TYR A 249 8.27 67.16 -10.43
CA TYR A 249 8.38 68.48 -11.05
C TYR A 249 9.25 68.40 -12.33
N PRO A 250 8.67 68.02 -13.47
CA PRO A 250 9.41 67.71 -14.71
C PRO A 250 10.13 68.90 -15.38
N GLU A 251 9.94 70.12 -14.87
CA GLU A 251 10.62 71.33 -15.38
C GLU A 251 11.54 71.97 -14.33
N ALA A 252 11.66 71.36 -13.14
CA ALA A 252 12.47 71.91 -12.06
C ALA A 252 13.94 71.52 -12.23
N SER A 253 14.83 72.49 -11.98
CA SER A 253 16.25 72.21 -11.78
C SER A 253 16.54 72.13 -10.28
N ALA A 254 17.27 71.11 -9.86
CA ALA A 254 17.57 70.85 -8.46
C ALA A 254 19.06 70.54 -8.26
N ALA A 255 19.59 70.88 -7.09
CA ALA A 255 20.93 70.54 -6.68
C ALA A 255 20.90 69.85 -5.32
N VAL A 256 21.86 68.97 -5.07
CA VAL A 256 22.19 68.52 -3.73
C VAL A 256 23.68 68.70 -3.57
N ILE A 257 24.09 69.53 -2.62
CA ILE A 257 25.47 69.90 -2.37
C ILE A 257 25.81 69.50 -0.95
N TRP A 258 26.95 68.87 -0.74
CA TRP A 258 27.44 68.56 0.60
C TRP A 258 28.92 68.88 0.71
N GLN A 259 29.32 69.27 1.92
CA GLN A 259 30.70 69.63 2.19
C GLN A 259 31.51 68.37 2.53
N LYS A 260 32.59 68.12 1.77
CA LYS A 260 33.54 67.02 2.05
C LYS A 260 34.67 67.52 2.96
N GLU A 261 35.19 68.70 2.64
CA GLU A 261 36.27 69.39 3.36
C GLU A 261 36.02 70.92 3.31
N PRO A 262 36.68 71.75 4.14
CA PRO A 262 36.44 73.20 4.24
C PRO A 262 36.49 74.00 2.92
N GLN A 263 37.12 73.46 1.88
CA GLN A 263 37.24 74.07 0.55
C GLN A 263 36.81 73.12 -0.58
N ASN A 264 36.32 71.92 -0.26
CA ASN A 264 35.94 70.92 -1.25
C ASN A 264 34.49 70.51 -1.06
N PHE A 265 33.67 70.90 -2.03
CA PHE A 265 32.24 70.60 -2.07
C PHE A 265 31.99 69.55 -3.12
N ARG A 266 31.10 68.61 -2.81
CA ARG A 266 30.60 67.67 -3.79
C ARG A 266 29.17 68.05 -4.11
N ARG A 267 28.86 68.11 -5.41
CA ARG A 267 27.52 68.46 -5.88
C ARG A 267 26.98 67.38 -6.79
N ALA A 268 25.67 67.15 -6.69
CA ALA A 268 24.87 66.46 -7.68
C ALA A 268 23.83 67.46 -8.18
N VAL A 269 23.78 67.71 -9.49
CA VAL A 269 22.85 68.66 -10.09
C VAL A 269 22.04 67.98 -11.18
N LEU A 270 20.75 68.34 -11.22
CA LEU A 270 19.78 67.97 -12.23
C LEU A 270 19.27 69.25 -12.88
N TRP A 271 19.37 69.33 -14.21
CA TRP A 271 18.73 70.38 -14.99
C TRP A 271 18.33 69.86 -16.37
N HIS A 272 17.43 70.59 -17.03
CA HIS A 272 17.05 70.31 -18.41
C HIS A 272 17.82 71.21 -19.36
N ASP A 273 18.50 70.62 -20.34
CA ASP A 273 19.14 71.39 -21.40
C ASP A 273 18.06 71.88 -22.38
N GLY A 274 17.75 73.19 -22.32
CA GLY A 274 16.74 73.82 -23.18
C GLY A 274 17.01 73.70 -24.68
N LYS A 275 18.21 73.28 -25.11
CA LYS A 275 18.52 73.02 -26.53
C LYS A 275 18.24 71.58 -26.95
N THR A 276 18.41 70.61 -26.06
CA THR A 276 18.31 69.17 -26.39
C THR A 276 17.13 68.46 -25.71
N ASN A 277 16.43 69.16 -24.82
CA ASN A 277 15.32 68.67 -23.99
C ASN A 277 15.65 67.35 -23.25
N LYS A 278 16.93 67.16 -22.91
CA LYS A 278 17.42 66.02 -22.12
C LYS A 278 17.70 66.46 -20.70
N THR A 279 17.32 65.63 -19.75
CA THR A 279 17.74 65.77 -18.35
C THR A 279 19.23 65.43 -18.24
N VAL A 280 20.00 66.37 -17.72
CA VAL A 280 21.43 66.20 -17.50
C VAL A 280 21.65 66.04 -16.01
N PHE A 281 22.33 64.95 -15.66
CA PHE A 281 22.81 64.67 -14.32
C PHE A 281 24.33 64.82 -14.30
N ASP A 282 24.82 65.65 -13.40
CA ASP A 282 26.25 65.88 -13.24
C ASP A 282 26.62 65.83 -11.76
N VAL A 283 27.60 64.98 -11.46
CA VAL A 283 28.12 64.78 -10.11
C VAL A 283 29.62 65.02 -10.15
N ARG A 284 30.10 66.02 -9.41
CA ARG A 284 31.54 66.36 -9.36
C ARG A 284 31.92 67.05 -8.06
N ASP A 285 33.21 66.98 -7.77
CA ASP A 285 33.86 67.75 -6.73
C ASP A 285 34.22 69.15 -7.27
N VAL A 286 34.01 70.18 -6.45
CA VAL A 286 34.25 71.58 -6.79
C VAL A 286 35.03 72.23 -5.65
N ALA A 287 36.23 72.71 -5.98
CA ALA A 287 37.06 73.45 -5.05
C ALA A 287 36.66 74.92 -5.00
N CYS A 288 36.45 75.45 -3.80
CA CYS A 288 36.05 76.84 -3.59
C CYS A 288 37.05 77.60 -2.71
N ASP A 289 37.04 78.93 -2.83
CA ASP A 289 37.91 79.81 -2.07
C ASP A 289 37.46 79.96 -0.60
N ALA A 290 38.31 80.54 0.24
CA ALA A 290 38.02 80.73 1.66
C ALA A 290 36.85 81.70 1.90
N ALA A 291 36.59 82.63 0.97
CA ALA A 291 35.46 83.54 1.04
C ALA A 291 34.11 82.80 0.89
N ALA A 292 34.05 81.80 0.00
CA ALA A 292 32.87 80.96 -0.15
C ALA A 292 32.56 80.11 1.09
N GLN A 293 33.57 79.68 1.84
CA GLN A 293 33.35 78.94 3.09
C GLN A 293 32.65 79.79 4.15
N ALA A 294 33.05 81.06 4.27
CA ALA A 294 32.37 82.00 5.17
C ALA A 294 30.90 82.21 4.75
N GLN A 295 30.64 82.33 3.44
CA GLN A 295 29.29 82.44 2.89
C GLN A 295 28.45 81.17 3.14
N TRP A 296 29.02 79.97 2.94
CA TRP A 296 28.36 78.68 3.21
C TRP A 296 27.95 78.55 4.68
N SER A 297 28.85 78.87 5.61
CA SER A 297 28.56 78.87 7.04
C SER A 297 27.55 79.94 7.47
N GLY A 298 27.43 81.02 6.70
CA GLY A 298 26.52 82.14 6.94
C GLY A 298 25.10 81.95 6.40
N LEU A 299 24.82 80.86 5.67
CA LEU A 299 23.47 80.55 5.17
C LEU A 299 22.52 80.28 6.34
N GLN A 300 21.66 81.25 6.65
CA GLN A 300 20.67 81.15 7.72
C GLN A 300 19.24 81.06 7.17
N GLY A 301 18.61 79.89 7.41
CA GLY A 301 17.21 79.60 7.09
C GLY A 301 16.95 79.41 5.59
N ASP A 302 15.71 79.03 5.28
CA ASP A 302 15.24 78.88 3.90
C ASP A 302 15.14 80.27 3.26
N ARG A 303 15.91 80.50 2.20
CA ARG A 303 15.94 81.80 1.50
C ARG A 303 15.85 81.61 0.00
N GLN A 304 15.11 82.50 -0.66
CA GLN A 304 15.05 82.58 -2.11
C GLN A 304 16.02 83.63 -2.62
N PHE A 305 16.83 83.26 -3.62
CA PHE A 305 17.81 84.14 -4.26
C PHE A 305 17.48 84.30 -5.74
N GLN A 306 17.72 85.50 -6.28
CA GLN A 306 17.79 85.70 -7.72
C GLN A 306 19.20 85.45 -8.22
N ILE A 307 19.28 84.70 -9.32
CA ILE A 307 20.53 84.26 -9.91
C ILE A 307 21.29 85.40 -10.63
N ASN A 308 20.60 86.21 -11.45
CA ASN A 308 21.24 87.12 -12.43
C ASN A 308 20.76 88.58 -12.37
N HIS A 309 19.99 88.98 -11.36
CA HIS A 309 19.51 90.37 -11.24
C HIS A 309 20.49 91.24 -10.43
N ALA A 310 20.52 92.56 -10.64
CA ALA A 310 21.25 93.48 -9.77
C ALA A 310 20.35 93.92 -8.60
N GLY A 311 20.73 93.61 -7.36
CA GLY A 311 19.98 93.91 -6.13
C GLY A 311 20.63 93.31 -4.87
N GLU A 312 20.11 93.64 -3.68
CA GLU A 312 20.48 92.95 -2.44
C GLU A 312 19.90 91.51 -2.46
N ASN A 313 20.68 90.51 -1.99
CA ASN A 313 20.42 89.06 -2.08
C ASN A 313 20.55 88.43 -3.48
N THR A 314 21.68 88.66 -4.16
CA THR A 314 21.98 88.01 -5.43
C THR A 314 23.12 86.99 -5.28
N LEU A 315 23.03 85.87 -5.99
CA LEU A 315 24.08 84.84 -6.03
C LEU A 315 25.30 85.29 -6.86
N ARG A 316 25.20 86.44 -7.54
CA ARG A 316 26.27 87.03 -8.35
C ARG A 316 27.49 87.43 -7.50
N ASP A 317 27.26 87.84 -6.25
CA ASP A 317 28.31 88.24 -5.31
C ASP A 317 28.94 87.05 -4.57
N ALA A 318 28.52 85.82 -4.90
CA ALA A 318 28.99 84.56 -4.32
C ALA A 318 29.37 83.56 -5.44
N PRO A 319 30.51 83.77 -6.14
CA PRO A 319 30.84 83.06 -7.37
C PRO A 319 30.96 81.54 -7.20
N CYS A 320 31.47 81.06 -6.05
CA CYS A 320 31.50 79.62 -5.74
C CYS A 320 30.09 79.05 -5.59
N LEU A 321 29.21 79.64 -4.76
CA LEU A 321 27.84 79.15 -4.56
C LEU A 321 27.08 79.11 -5.88
N ARG A 322 27.26 80.12 -6.74
CA ARG A 322 26.71 80.12 -8.11
C ARG A 322 27.24 78.97 -8.96
N SER A 323 28.53 78.65 -8.87
CA SER A 323 29.14 77.54 -9.61
C SER A 323 28.63 76.16 -9.18
N LEU A 324 28.12 76.05 -7.95
CA LEU A 324 27.56 74.81 -7.39
C LEU A 324 26.11 74.56 -7.86
N MET A 325 25.43 75.57 -8.39
CA MET A 325 24.03 75.50 -8.83
C MET A 325 23.88 75.04 -10.29
N PRO A 326 22.68 74.60 -10.70
CA PRO A 326 22.37 74.34 -12.10
C PRO A 326 22.36 75.65 -12.93
N PRO A 327 22.58 75.56 -14.25
CA PRO A 327 22.49 76.69 -15.16
C PRO A 327 21.02 77.09 -15.38
N ALA A 328 20.44 77.78 -14.39
CA ALA A 328 19.12 78.39 -14.47
C ALA A 328 19.25 79.93 -14.53
N ASP A 329 18.25 80.60 -15.09
CA ASP A 329 18.14 82.07 -15.18
C ASP A 329 17.02 82.65 -14.30
N GLY A 330 16.56 81.87 -13.30
CA GLY A 330 15.39 82.20 -12.47
C GLY A 330 15.68 82.40 -10.97
N TRP A 331 14.64 82.20 -10.18
CA TRP A 331 14.71 82.14 -8.72
C TRP A 331 15.18 80.77 -8.25
N VAL A 332 16.03 80.73 -7.23
CA VAL A 332 16.45 79.50 -6.55
C VAL A 332 16.08 79.58 -5.09
N ALA A 333 15.39 78.56 -4.58
CA ALA A 333 15.23 78.36 -3.15
C ALA A 333 16.43 77.57 -2.63
N LEU A 334 17.03 78.04 -1.55
CA LEU A 334 18.12 77.37 -0.85
C LEU A 334 17.61 76.78 0.46
N LEU A 335 17.80 75.47 0.63
CA LEU A 335 17.36 74.72 1.81
C LEU A 335 18.58 74.14 2.54
N PRO A 336 19.19 74.89 3.48
CA PRO A 336 20.37 74.42 4.20
C PRO A 336 20.01 73.35 5.25
N LEU A 337 20.61 72.17 5.13
CA LEU A 337 20.52 71.09 6.10
C LEU A 337 21.64 71.23 7.14
N ARG A 338 21.27 71.45 8.40
CA ARG A 338 22.20 71.70 9.51
C ARG A 338 22.28 70.51 10.46
N GLN A 339 23.47 70.28 11.00
CA GLN A 339 23.71 69.39 12.13
C GLN A 339 24.44 70.21 13.21
N GLY A 340 23.71 70.64 14.24
CA GLY A 340 24.20 71.64 15.19
C GLY A 340 24.36 73.01 14.54
N GLU A 341 25.49 73.68 14.75
CA GLU A 341 25.76 75.00 14.17
C GLU A 341 26.31 74.95 12.74
N ALA A 342 26.72 73.77 12.23
CA ALA A 342 27.30 73.61 10.90
C ALA A 342 26.26 73.25 9.83
N VAL A 343 26.38 73.85 8.64
CA VAL A 343 25.63 73.48 7.43
C VAL A 343 26.35 72.30 6.78
N GLN A 344 25.71 71.13 6.76
CA GLN A 344 26.28 69.88 6.22
C GLN A 344 25.96 69.70 4.74
N ALA A 345 24.76 70.11 4.34
CA ALA A 345 24.30 70.01 2.97
C ALA A 345 23.37 71.18 2.60
N LEU A 346 23.19 71.39 1.30
CA LEU A 346 22.32 72.39 0.71
C LEU A 346 21.55 71.74 -0.43
N ILE A 347 20.22 71.90 -0.41
CA ILE A 347 19.32 71.49 -1.50
C ILE A 347 18.88 72.75 -2.25
#